data_AF-A0A9Q1BSG8-F1
#
_entry.id   AF-A0A9Q1BSG8-F1
#
_cell.length_a   1.000
_cell.length_b   1.000
_cell.length_c   1.000
_cell.angle_alpha   90.00
_cell.angle_beta   90.00
_cell.angle_gamma   90.00
#
_symmetry.space_group_name_H-M   'P 1'
#
loop_
_entity.id
_entity.type
_entity.pdbx_description
1 polymer ?
#
loop_
_entity_poly.entity_id
_entity_poly.type
_entity_poly.pdbx_seq_one_letter_code
_entity_poly.pdbx_strand_id
1 'polypeptide(L)'
;MTWEKAMNKCSSLEEGAHLVFIESEQENRAVSRLALGVSCLKKAEWWIGLNDKDAEDSWKWNDTPVNYTNWNNGEPNGNKTENCGEFKRWKDDNAWWNDRRCSKTNQFICEMDAPAKL
;
A
#
# COMPACT_ATOMS: atom_id res chain seq x y z
N MET A 1 -6.42 2.48 -10.71
CA MET A 1 -6.79 1.05 -10.69
C MET A 1 -7.53 0.76 -9.38
N THR A 2 -8.50 -0.15 -9.34
CA THR A 2 -9.04 -0.63 -8.03
C THR A 2 -7.99 -1.48 -7.32
N TRP A 3 -8.10 -1.63 -6.00
CA TRP A 3 -7.08 -2.37 -5.22
C TRP A 3 -6.89 -3.79 -5.75
N GLU A 4 -7.99 -4.52 -5.94
CA GLU A 4 -7.96 -5.90 -6.47
C GLU A 4 -7.39 -5.99 -7.89
N LYS A 5 -7.71 -5.02 -8.75
CA LYS A 5 -7.13 -4.97 -10.10
C LYS A 5 -5.64 -4.62 -10.07
N ALA A 6 -5.19 -3.83 -9.09
CA ALA A 6 -3.79 -3.49 -8.91
C ALA A 6 -2.99 -4.69 -8.38
N MET A 7 -3.54 -5.42 -7.40
CA MET A 7 -3.04 -6.69 -6.90
C MET A 7 -2.80 -7.68 -8.06
N ASN A 8 -3.86 -7.96 -8.83
CA ASN A 8 -3.78 -8.85 -9.99
C ASN A 8 -2.79 -8.36 -11.05
N LYS A 9 -2.65 -7.04 -11.22
CA LYS A 9 -1.70 -6.47 -12.17
C LYS A 9 -0.26 -6.69 -11.72
N CYS A 10 0.06 -6.54 -10.43
CA CYS A 10 1.40 -6.83 -9.92
C CYS A 10 1.72 -8.32 -10.08
N SER A 11 0.82 -9.21 -9.67
CA SER A 11 1.01 -10.66 -9.78
C SER A 11 1.09 -11.19 -11.22
N SER A 12 0.73 -10.38 -12.22
CA SER A 12 0.93 -10.73 -13.63
C SER A 12 2.28 -10.30 -14.20
N LEU A 13 3.12 -9.57 -13.45
CA LEU A 13 4.39 -9.05 -13.95
C LEU A 13 5.49 -10.11 -13.91
N GLU A 14 5.60 -10.83 -12.80
CA GLU A 14 6.59 -11.88 -12.55
C GLU A 14 6.05 -12.83 -11.47
N GLU A 15 6.60 -14.05 -11.40
CA GLU A 15 6.30 -14.96 -10.29
C GLU A 15 6.73 -14.33 -8.96
N GLY A 16 5.86 -14.40 -7.95
CA GLY A 16 6.12 -13.77 -6.65
C GLY A 16 5.86 -12.27 -6.59
N ALA A 17 5.56 -11.59 -7.71
CA ALA A 17 5.25 -10.16 -7.68
C ALA A 17 3.91 -9.87 -6.98
N HIS A 18 3.88 -8.84 -6.15
CA HIS A 18 2.67 -8.42 -5.42
C HIS A 18 2.61 -6.89 -5.27
N LEU A 19 1.49 -6.37 -4.76
CA LEU A 19 1.49 -4.99 -4.25
C LEU A 19 2.47 -4.93 -3.08
N VAL A 20 3.25 -3.86 -2.99
CA VAL A 20 4.32 -3.73 -1.99
C VAL A 20 3.84 -4.05 -0.57
N PHE A 21 4.55 -4.94 0.09
CA PHE A 21 4.43 -5.18 1.53
C PHE A 21 5.46 -4.30 2.23
N ILE A 22 5.11 -3.75 3.38
CA ILE A 22 6.00 -2.82 4.07
C ILE A 22 6.21 -3.34 5.47
N GLU A 23 7.34 -4.00 5.67
CA GLU A 23 7.64 -4.77 6.86
C GLU A 23 8.62 -4.04 7.79
N SER A 24 9.15 -2.88 7.37
CA SER A 24 10.09 -2.09 8.16
C SER A 24 9.99 -0.57 7.93
N GLU A 25 10.51 0.21 8.89
CA GLU A 25 10.63 1.67 8.76
C GLU A 25 11.59 2.06 7.61
N GLN A 26 12.64 1.27 7.38
CA GLN A 26 13.61 1.48 6.30
C GLN A 26 12.93 1.35 4.95
N GLU A 27 12.14 0.29 4.76
CA GLU A 27 11.35 0.06 3.56
C GLU A 27 10.30 1.15 3.36
N ASN A 28 9.52 1.47 4.40
CA ASN A 28 8.53 2.54 4.34
C ASN A 28 9.14 3.87 3.86
N ARG A 29 10.34 4.22 4.34
CA ARG A 29 11.08 5.41 3.89
C ARG A 29 11.53 5.32 2.43
N ALA A 30 11.93 4.14 1.96
CA ALA A 30 12.33 3.94 0.57
C ALA A 30 11.14 4.06 -0.38
N VAL A 31 10.05 3.37 -0.07
CA VAL A 31 8.82 3.33 -0.89
C VAL A 31 8.13 4.69 -0.92
N SER A 32 8.00 5.38 0.22
CA SER A 32 7.40 6.72 0.28
C SER A 32 8.17 7.74 -0.56
N ARG A 33 9.51 7.72 -0.53
CA ARG A 33 10.34 8.59 -1.39
C ARG A 33 10.14 8.30 -2.86
N LEU A 34 10.06 7.02 -3.24
CA LEU A 34 9.77 6.63 -4.61
C LEU A 34 8.39 7.15 -5.05
N ALA A 35 7.35 6.90 -4.25
CA ALA A 35 5.99 7.34 -4.54
C ALA A 35 5.89 8.87 -4.70
N LEU A 36 6.44 9.63 -3.75
CA LEU A 36 6.44 11.09 -3.79
C LEU A 36 7.29 11.65 -4.93
N GLY A 37 8.40 10.98 -5.27
CA GLY A 37 9.32 11.41 -6.33
C GLY A 37 8.75 11.25 -7.75
N VAL A 38 7.89 10.26 -7.97
CA VAL A 38 7.31 9.99 -9.31
C VAL A 38 6.04 10.79 -9.61
N SER A 39 5.49 11.54 -8.65
CA SER A 39 4.22 12.26 -8.84
C SER A 39 4.30 13.74 -8.51
N CYS A 40 3.94 14.56 -9.49
CA CYS A 40 3.74 15.99 -9.32
C CYS A 40 2.35 16.34 -8.73
N LEU A 41 1.48 15.36 -8.49
CA LEU A 41 0.13 15.60 -8.00
C LEU A 41 0.15 15.87 -6.48
N LYS A 42 -0.52 16.94 -6.07
CA LYS A 42 -0.63 17.35 -4.65
C LYS A 42 -1.50 16.43 -3.79
N LYS A 43 -2.23 15.49 -4.40
CA LYS A 43 -3.14 14.53 -3.75
C LYS A 43 -3.01 13.15 -4.38
N ALA A 44 -1.78 12.69 -4.54
CA ALA A 44 -1.52 11.37 -5.07
C ALA A 44 -1.78 10.30 -4.00
N GLU A 45 -2.39 9.20 -4.44
CA GLU A 45 -2.77 8.04 -3.64
C GLU A 45 -2.22 6.79 -4.35
N TRP A 46 -1.59 5.87 -3.61
CA TRP A 46 -1.00 4.64 -4.13
C TRP A 46 -1.41 3.43 -3.31
N TRP A 47 -1.97 2.42 -3.96
CA TRP A 47 -2.23 1.14 -3.33
C TRP A 47 -0.94 0.44 -2.88
N ILE A 48 -1.00 -0.12 -1.68
CA ILE A 48 -0.05 -1.07 -1.10
C ILE A 48 -0.78 -2.39 -0.82
N GLY A 49 -0.06 -3.46 -0.48
CA GLY A 49 -0.65 -4.81 -0.30
C GLY A 49 -1.51 -4.99 0.96
N LEU A 50 -1.69 -3.92 1.73
CA LEU A 50 -2.33 -3.92 3.04
C LEU A 50 -3.85 -4.03 2.91
N ASN A 51 -4.48 -4.92 3.66
CA ASN A 51 -5.94 -5.05 3.71
C ASN A 51 -6.41 -5.71 5.01
N ASP A 52 -7.67 -5.52 5.37
CA ASP A 52 -8.38 -6.18 6.48
C ASP A 52 -9.76 -6.69 6.02
N LYS A 53 -9.89 -7.03 4.72
CA LYS A 53 -11.15 -7.41 4.06
C LYS A 53 -11.88 -8.58 4.71
N ASP A 54 -11.15 -9.47 5.39
CA ASP A 54 -11.72 -10.67 6.00
C ASP A 54 -12.28 -10.41 7.41
N ALA A 55 -11.67 -9.48 8.14
CA ALA A 55 -12.05 -9.10 9.49
C ALA A 55 -11.55 -7.69 9.82
N GLU A 56 -12.49 -6.81 10.18
CA GLU A 56 -12.22 -5.44 10.64
C GLU A 56 -11.10 -5.39 11.68
N ASP A 57 -10.24 -4.38 11.59
CA ASP A 57 -9.09 -4.15 12.47
C ASP A 57 -8.02 -5.26 12.43
N SER A 58 -8.17 -6.27 11.57
CA SER A 58 -7.23 -7.40 11.42
C SER A 58 -6.39 -7.25 10.14
N TRP A 59 -5.56 -6.21 10.12
CA TRP A 59 -4.72 -5.85 8.99
C TRP A 59 -3.64 -6.89 8.68
N LYS A 60 -3.50 -7.21 7.38
CA LYS A 60 -2.56 -8.24 6.89
C LYS A 60 -1.95 -7.91 5.52
N TRP A 61 -0.80 -8.53 5.28
CA TRP A 61 -0.16 -8.70 3.97
C TRP A 61 -0.51 -10.10 3.45
N ASN A 62 -1.33 -10.19 2.42
CA ASN A 62 -1.90 -11.48 1.97
C ASN A 62 -2.59 -12.25 3.12
N ASP A 63 -1.91 -13.24 3.72
CA ASP A 63 -2.38 -14.05 4.86
C ASP A 63 -1.54 -13.86 6.13
N THR A 64 -0.58 -12.94 6.12
CA THR A 64 0.33 -12.65 7.23
C THR A 64 -0.09 -11.39 7.98
N PRO A 65 -0.37 -11.46 9.30
CA PRO A 65 -0.66 -10.27 10.11
C PRO A 65 0.48 -9.25 10.07
N VAL A 66 0.13 -7.96 10.08
CA VAL A 66 1.15 -6.91 10.05
C VAL A 66 1.84 -6.75 11.41
N ASN A 67 3.17 -6.60 11.39
CA ASN A 67 3.98 -6.28 12.57
C ASN A 67 4.48 -4.84 12.58
N TYR A 68 4.57 -4.21 11.41
CA TYR A 68 4.94 -2.82 11.23
C TYR A 68 3.76 -2.05 10.62
N THR A 69 3.50 -0.86 11.15
CA THR A 69 2.46 0.03 10.64
C THR A 69 2.96 1.47 10.59
N ASN A 70 2.52 2.22 9.57
CA ASN A 70 2.84 3.65 9.44
C ASN A 70 1.59 4.49 9.12
N TRP A 71 0.51 4.22 9.84
CA TRP A 71 -0.75 4.95 9.76
C TRP A 71 -0.58 6.44 9.99
N ASN A 72 -1.27 7.26 9.20
CA ASN A 72 -1.42 8.68 9.52
C ASN A 72 -2.16 8.85 10.85
N ASN A 73 -2.00 10.00 11.49
CA ASN A 73 -2.71 10.29 12.71
C ASN A 73 -4.23 10.23 12.50
N GLY A 74 -4.90 9.33 13.24
CA GLY A 74 -6.34 9.09 13.14
C GLY A 74 -6.73 8.07 12.06
N GLU A 75 -5.78 7.34 11.49
CA GLU A 75 -6.02 6.19 10.61
C GLU A 75 -5.66 4.87 11.33
N PRO A 76 -6.26 3.73 10.94
CA PRO A 76 -7.39 3.61 10.00
C PRO A 76 -8.71 4.12 10.62
N ASN A 77 -9.61 4.71 9.82
CA ASN A 77 -10.89 5.27 10.32
C ASN A 77 -12.14 4.91 9.50
N GLY A 78 -11.99 4.23 8.38
CA GLY A 78 -13.09 3.94 7.49
C GLY A 78 -13.93 2.73 7.89
N ASN A 79 -13.56 2.06 9.00
CA ASN A 79 -14.24 0.88 9.53
C ASN A 79 -14.46 -0.17 8.41
N LYS A 80 -15.58 -0.90 8.48
CA LYS A 80 -15.99 -1.94 7.51
C LYS A 80 -16.13 -1.48 6.05
N THR A 81 -15.97 -0.19 5.79
CA THR A 81 -16.10 0.37 4.44
C THR A 81 -14.78 0.54 3.71
N GLU A 82 -13.66 0.69 4.40
CA GLU A 82 -12.38 1.11 3.81
C GLU A 82 -11.26 0.07 3.95
N ASN A 83 -11.52 -1.15 3.51
CA ASN A 83 -10.67 -2.30 3.87
C ASN A 83 -9.34 -2.46 3.09
N CYS A 84 -8.79 -1.40 2.51
CA CYS A 84 -7.58 -1.45 1.68
C CYS A 84 -6.63 -0.29 1.98
N GLY A 85 -5.37 -0.59 2.25
CA GLY A 85 -4.36 0.41 2.59
C GLY A 85 -3.76 1.12 1.37
N GLU A 86 -3.49 2.41 1.53
CA GLU A 86 -2.79 3.24 0.55
C GLU A 86 -1.72 4.11 1.22
N PHE A 87 -0.68 4.46 0.47
CA PHE A 87 0.05 5.69 0.72
C PHE A 87 -0.78 6.87 0.21
N LYS A 88 -0.89 7.92 1.02
CA LYS A 88 -1.55 9.16 0.63
C LYS A 88 -0.60 10.33 0.84
N ARG A 89 -0.43 11.16 -0.18
CA ARG A 89 0.33 12.41 -0.06
C ARG A 89 -0.48 13.42 0.75
N TRP A 90 0.03 13.79 1.91
CA TRP A 90 -0.58 14.76 2.82
C TRP A 90 -0.02 16.18 2.61
N LYS A 91 -0.58 17.17 3.33
CA LYS A 91 -0.30 18.61 3.12
C LYS A 91 1.16 19.01 3.41
N ASP A 92 1.84 18.24 4.24
CA ASP A 92 3.24 18.40 4.65
C ASP A 92 4.20 17.62 3.72
N ASP A 93 3.71 17.16 2.57
CA ASP A 93 4.45 16.32 1.61
C ASP A 93 4.96 15.00 2.20
N ASN A 94 4.42 14.55 3.33
CA ASN A 94 4.63 13.20 3.82
C ASN A 94 3.67 12.20 3.14
N ALA A 95 4.10 10.94 3.05
CA ALA A 95 3.28 9.82 2.60
C ALA A 95 3.05 8.86 3.76
N TRP A 96 1.96 9.09 4.51
CA TRP A 96 1.51 8.23 5.59
C TRP A 96 0.39 7.31 5.10
N TRP A 97 0.18 6.19 5.79
CA TRP A 97 -0.84 5.23 5.38
C TRP A 97 -2.24 5.73 5.72
N ASN A 98 -3.20 5.35 4.88
CA ASN A 98 -4.62 5.64 4.99
C ASN A 98 -5.38 4.36 4.60
N ASP A 99 -6.48 4.06 5.27
CA ASP A 99 -7.40 3.02 4.80
C ASP A 99 -8.41 3.64 3.82
N ARG A 100 -8.76 2.89 2.77
CA ARG A 100 -9.56 3.42 1.67
C ARG A 100 -10.50 2.37 1.12
N ARG A 101 -11.69 2.80 0.67
CA ARG A 101 -12.60 1.92 -0.09
C ARG A 101 -11.87 1.27 -1.26
N CYS A 102 -11.74 -0.05 -1.23
CA CYS A 102 -11.03 -0.86 -2.25
C CYS A 102 -11.51 -0.63 -3.71
N SER A 103 -12.74 -0.14 -3.88
CA SER A 103 -13.35 0.19 -5.18
C SER A 103 -12.88 1.53 -5.77
N LYS A 104 -12.12 2.34 -5.01
CA LYS A 104 -11.52 3.59 -5.52
C LYS A 104 -10.40 3.31 -6.49
N THR A 105 -10.08 4.31 -7.32
CA THR A 105 -9.08 4.19 -8.37
C THR A 105 -7.86 5.00 -8.00
N ASN A 106 -6.75 4.30 -7.71
CA ASN A 106 -5.48 4.92 -7.32
C ASN A 106 -4.33 4.49 -8.25
N GLN A 107 -3.17 5.13 -8.08
CA GLN A 107 -1.90 4.54 -8.52
C GLN A 107 -1.58 3.33 -7.64
N PHE A 108 -0.51 2.60 -7.93
CA PHE A 108 -0.13 1.42 -7.14
C PHE A 108 1.37 1.16 -7.26
N ILE A 109 1.91 0.46 -6.27
CA ILE A 109 3.33 0.11 -6.21
C ILE A 109 3.42 -1.41 -6.14
N CYS A 110 4.13 -2.00 -7.09
CA CYS A 110 4.44 -3.42 -7.06
C CYS A 110 5.82 -3.64 -6.44
N GLU A 111 5.95 -4.74 -5.72
CA GLU A 111 7.19 -5.30 -5.23
C GLU A 111 7.44 -6.63 -5.93
N MET A 112 8.71 -6.90 -6.20
CA MET A 112 9.19 -8.10 -6.88
C MET A 112 10.52 -8.47 -6.22
N ASP A 113 10.76 -9.77 -6.06
CA ASP A 113 12.04 -10.25 -5.57
C ASP A 113 13.18 -9.75 -6.46
N ALA A 114 14.28 -9.36 -5.83
CA ALA A 114 15.49 -9.09 -6.60
C ALA A 114 15.92 -10.40 -7.29
N PRO A 115 16.29 -10.37 -8.58
CA PRO A 115 16.82 -11.55 -9.23
C PRO A 115 17.99 -12.09 -8.40
N ALA A 116 17.98 -13.40 -8.15
CA ALA A 116 19.06 -14.05 -7.42
C ALA A 116 20.40 -13.65 -8.06
N LYS A 117 21.30 -13.06 -7.28
CA LYS A 117 22.66 -12.79 -7.74
C LYS A 117 23.35 -14.13 -7.89
N LEU A 118 23.52 -14.58 -9.14
CA LEU A 118 24.37 -15.72 -9.51
C LEU A 118 25.85 -15.40 -9.23
#